data_AF-A0A937USS4-F1
#
_entry.id   AF-A0A937USS4-F1
#
_cell.length_a   1.000
_cell.length_b   1.000
_cell.length_c   1.000
_cell.angle_alpha   90.00
_cell.angle_beta   90.00
_cell.angle_gamma   90.00
#
_symmetry.space_group_name_H-M   'P 1'
#
loop_
_entity.id
_entity.type
_entity.pdbx_description
1 polymer ?
#
loop_
_entity_poly.entity_id
_entity_poly.type
_entity_poly.pdbx_seq_one_letter_code
_entity_poly.pdbx_strand_id
1 'polypeptide(L)'
;IEATQRAVRYATLRGVTLIAAAGNEATDTGKPAFDDTSPDYPYPQSQSGAYERDIDNSCLSMPSEAEGVADINAVGPSGRLSYYSNYGVEQTIVAAPGGDAYDGSTTRDAAKLILAAYPKNVAEANGDIDASGNPTTPFVIRDDSKGKTSYYQYLQGTSMAAPHATGVAAIIISQIGRPDWHGGVTAKPADVIAALKRTATATACPATNPYVYAPPVPADYTKPCEGTKKFNGFYGYGVVSAKAAAQIH
;
A
#
# COMPACT_ATOMS: atom_id res chain seq x y z
N ILE A 1 8.02 20.08 -1.23
CA ILE A 1 6.69 19.90 -1.88
C ILE A 1 6.69 20.29 -3.36
N GLU A 2 6.96 21.56 -3.73
CA GLU A 2 6.83 22.02 -5.14
C GLU A 2 7.66 21.22 -6.15
N ALA A 3 8.90 20.87 -5.82
CA ALA A 3 9.77 20.08 -6.69
C ALA A 3 9.18 18.70 -6.98
N THR A 4 8.68 18.01 -5.96
CA THR A 4 8.02 16.71 -6.09
C THR A 4 6.73 16.84 -6.91
N GLN A 5 5.90 17.84 -6.64
CA GLN A 5 4.68 18.07 -7.43
C GLN A 5 4.98 18.38 -8.91
N ARG A 6 6.07 19.11 -9.19
CA ARG A 6 6.53 19.33 -10.58
C ARG A 6 6.95 18.03 -11.25
N ALA A 7 7.64 17.13 -10.54
CA ALA A 7 8.00 15.81 -11.07
C ALA A 7 6.77 14.94 -11.35
N VAL A 8 5.80 14.91 -10.44
CA VAL A 8 4.50 14.24 -10.59
C VAL A 8 3.76 14.74 -11.84
N ARG A 9 3.64 16.07 -12.00
CA ARG A 9 3.02 16.68 -13.19
C ARG A 9 3.77 16.34 -14.47
N TYR A 10 5.11 16.40 -14.45
CA TYR A 10 5.94 16.06 -15.61
C TYR A 10 5.71 14.63 -16.10
N ALA A 11 5.64 13.66 -15.17
CA ALA A 11 5.38 12.26 -15.47
C ALA A 11 3.95 12.06 -15.98
N THR A 12 2.97 12.68 -15.32
CA THR A 12 1.54 12.60 -15.71
C THR A 12 1.31 13.13 -17.12
N LEU A 13 1.93 14.27 -17.49
CA LEU A 13 1.88 14.84 -18.84
C LEU A 13 2.51 13.94 -19.91
N ARG A 14 3.31 12.95 -19.50
CA ARG A 14 3.94 11.94 -20.37
C ARG A 14 3.22 10.59 -20.34
N GLY A 15 2.01 10.54 -19.78
CA GLY A 15 1.20 9.33 -19.78
C GLY A 15 1.53 8.35 -18.66
N VAL A 16 2.30 8.75 -17.65
CA VAL A 16 2.59 7.90 -16.49
C VAL A 16 1.46 8.03 -15.46
N THR A 17 0.83 6.91 -15.12
CA THR A 17 -0.10 6.84 -13.98
C THR A 17 0.72 6.61 -12.71
N LEU A 18 0.58 7.49 -11.73
CA LEU A 18 1.32 7.40 -10.47
C LEU A 18 0.44 6.78 -9.38
N ILE A 19 0.98 5.77 -8.72
CA ILE A 19 0.32 5.02 -7.64
C ILE A 19 1.31 4.99 -6.47
N ALA A 20 0.85 5.36 -5.28
CA ALA A 20 1.68 5.46 -4.09
C ALA A 20 1.05 4.72 -2.91
N ALA A 21 1.90 4.32 -1.97
CA ALA A 21 1.49 3.71 -0.71
C ALA A 21 1.07 4.81 0.29
N ALA A 22 -0.04 4.63 0.99
CA ALA A 22 -0.57 5.65 1.91
C ALA A 22 0.30 5.93 3.14
N GLY A 23 1.26 5.07 3.45
CA GLY A 23 2.02 5.10 4.71
C GLY A 23 1.55 4.04 5.70
N ASN A 24 2.30 3.81 6.77
CA ASN A 24 2.10 2.71 7.71
C ASN A 24 2.04 3.18 9.18
N GLU A 25 1.64 4.43 9.40
CA GLU A 25 1.66 5.11 10.71
C GLU A 25 0.31 5.02 11.43
N ALA A 26 -0.70 4.38 10.82
CA ALA A 26 -2.08 4.31 11.31
C ALA A 26 -2.74 5.68 11.52
N THR A 27 -2.40 6.66 10.67
CA THR A 27 -2.83 8.06 10.79
C THR A 27 -3.96 8.40 9.81
N ASP A 28 -4.86 9.30 10.23
CA ASP A 28 -5.81 9.98 9.33
C ASP A 28 -5.07 11.10 8.58
N THR A 29 -4.78 10.91 7.30
CA THR A 29 -4.03 11.89 6.47
C THR A 29 -4.80 13.18 6.23
N GLY A 30 -6.12 13.18 6.41
CA GLY A 30 -6.91 14.42 6.33
C GLY A 30 -6.95 15.21 7.63
N LYS A 31 -6.57 14.58 8.75
CA LYS A 31 -6.58 15.18 10.09
C LYS A 31 -5.34 14.73 10.89
N PRO A 32 -4.12 14.92 10.35
CA PRO A 32 -2.92 14.56 11.09
C PRO A 32 -2.81 15.49 12.31
N ALA A 33 -2.29 14.97 13.41
CA ALA A 33 -2.15 15.72 14.65
C ALA A 33 -0.68 15.98 15.00
N PHE A 34 0.18 14.99 14.78
CA PHE A 34 1.60 15.08 15.07
C PHE A 34 2.41 14.21 14.10
N ASP A 35 3.70 14.53 13.98
CA ASP A 35 4.72 13.70 13.35
C ASP A 35 5.90 13.57 14.33
N ASP A 36 6.18 12.33 14.73
CA ASP A 36 7.28 11.96 15.62
C ASP A 36 8.31 11.05 14.92
N THR A 37 8.11 10.76 13.64
CA THR A 37 8.91 9.79 12.89
C THR A 37 9.96 10.45 11.99
N SER A 38 9.77 11.72 11.62
CA SER A 38 10.65 12.41 10.69
C SER A 38 11.65 13.36 11.38
N PRO A 39 12.86 13.57 10.83
CA PRO A 39 13.46 12.81 9.73
C PRO A 39 13.81 11.38 10.16
N ASP A 40 13.57 10.43 9.27
CA ASP A 40 13.89 9.01 9.43
C ASP A 40 15.37 8.68 9.11
N TYR A 41 16.22 9.71 9.05
CA TYR A 41 17.66 9.63 8.76
C TYR A 41 18.48 10.33 9.85
N PRO A 42 19.70 9.86 10.18
CA PRO A 42 20.38 8.65 9.66
C PRO A 42 19.83 7.33 10.23
N TYR A 43 20.04 6.25 9.48
CA TYR A 43 19.76 4.87 9.92
C TYR A 43 20.99 4.27 10.64
N PRO A 44 20.85 3.44 11.69
CA PRO A 44 19.63 2.86 12.26
C PRO A 44 18.72 3.86 12.97
N GLN A 45 17.43 3.54 13.14
CA GLN A 45 16.41 4.42 13.76
C GLN A 45 16.86 5.02 15.12
N SER A 46 17.68 4.28 15.87
CA SER A 46 18.29 4.74 17.13
C SER A 46 19.23 5.95 16.98
N GLN A 47 19.58 6.31 15.74
CA GLN A 47 20.40 7.45 15.37
C GLN A 47 19.61 8.48 14.55
N SER A 48 18.31 8.23 14.31
CA SER A 48 17.47 9.16 13.55
C SER A 48 17.35 10.49 14.28
N GLY A 49 17.26 11.58 13.51
CA GLY A 49 17.01 12.91 14.04
C GLY A 49 15.53 13.17 14.33
N ALA A 50 14.70 12.13 14.43
CA ALA A 50 13.26 12.26 14.58
C ALA A 50 12.90 13.01 15.86
N TYR A 51 11.92 13.91 15.76
CA TYR A 51 11.40 14.67 16.89
C TYR A 51 9.93 14.97 16.68
N GLU A 52 9.16 14.94 17.75
CA GLU A 52 7.73 15.24 17.74
C GLU A 52 7.49 16.70 17.37
N ARG A 53 6.52 16.92 16.48
CA ARG A 53 5.98 18.23 16.14
C ARG A 53 4.49 18.13 15.86
N ASP A 54 3.75 19.15 16.24
CA ASP A 54 2.36 19.30 15.83
C ASP A 54 2.32 19.62 14.34
N ILE A 55 1.50 18.87 13.60
CA ILE A 55 1.26 19.09 12.18
C ILE A 55 -0.24 19.20 11.93
N ASP A 56 -0.58 19.86 10.82
CA ASP A 56 -1.93 19.86 10.26
C ASP A 56 -1.87 19.37 8.80
N ASN A 57 -3.02 19.36 8.11
CA ASN A 57 -3.10 18.88 6.72
C ASN A 57 -2.45 19.83 5.69
N SER A 58 -1.78 20.92 6.12
CA SER A 58 -0.85 21.65 5.27
C SER A 58 0.49 20.91 5.09
N CYS A 59 0.80 19.97 5.97
CA CYS A 59 1.98 19.10 5.90
C CYS A 59 1.69 17.87 5.03
N LEU A 60 1.82 18.03 3.71
CA LEU A 60 1.57 16.95 2.75
C LEU A 60 2.66 15.86 2.80
N SER A 61 2.25 14.61 2.98
CA SER A 61 3.06 13.41 2.81
C SER A 61 3.26 13.10 1.32
N MET A 62 4.39 13.54 0.78
CA MET A 62 4.70 13.33 -0.64
C MET A 62 5.45 12.01 -0.86
N PRO A 63 5.17 11.28 -1.96
CA PRO A 63 4.32 11.66 -3.08
C PRO A 63 2.85 11.25 -2.93
N SER A 64 2.47 10.58 -1.85
CA SER A 64 1.14 9.96 -1.70
C SER A 64 0.00 10.98 -1.75
N GLU A 65 0.21 12.16 -1.16
CA GLU A 65 -0.77 13.27 -1.16
C GLU A 65 -0.56 14.26 -2.32
N ALA A 66 0.28 13.92 -3.29
CA ALA A 66 0.51 14.78 -4.46
C ALA A 66 -0.70 14.77 -5.39
N GLU A 67 -1.06 15.93 -5.95
CA GLU A 67 -2.11 16.03 -6.96
C GLU A 67 -1.73 15.17 -8.18
N GLY A 68 -2.62 14.23 -8.55
CA GLY A 68 -2.40 13.31 -9.68
C GLY A 68 -1.79 11.95 -9.30
N VAL A 69 -1.56 11.70 -8.00
CA VAL A 69 -1.15 10.39 -7.49
C VAL A 69 -2.36 9.65 -6.93
N ALA A 70 -2.44 8.35 -7.19
CA ALA A 70 -3.43 7.49 -6.56
C ALA A 70 -2.86 6.88 -5.28
N ASP A 71 -3.40 7.34 -4.16
CA ASP A 71 -3.06 6.87 -2.83
C ASP A 71 -3.76 5.54 -2.48
N ILE A 72 -2.99 4.57 -1.99
CA ILE A 72 -3.42 3.18 -1.82
C ILE A 72 -3.30 2.73 -0.36
N ASN A 73 -4.45 2.47 0.24
CA ASN A 73 -4.55 1.86 1.57
C ASN A 73 -4.33 0.34 1.50
N ALA A 74 -3.92 -0.24 2.63
CA ALA A 74 -3.71 -1.68 2.75
C ALA A 74 -4.90 -2.37 3.43
N VAL A 75 -5.33 -3.51 2.88
CA VAL A 75 -6.26 -4.44 3.54
C VAL A 75 -5.59 -5.78 3.86
N GLY A 76 -6.05 -6.38 4.94
CA GLY A 76 -5.74 -7.75 5.32
C GLY A 76 -6.63 -8.77 4.59
N PRO A 77 -6.36 -10.09 4.75
CA PRO A 77 -7.13 -11.15 4.09
C PRO A 77 -8.64 -11.16 4.37
N SER A 78 -9.10 -10.64 5.50
CA SER A 78 -10.54 -10.53 5.80
C SER A 78 -11.21 -9.36 5.06
N GLY A 79 -10.45 -8.51 4.37
CA GLY A 79 -10.92 -7.29 3.72
C GLY A 79 -11.06 -6.10 4.67
N ARG A 80 -10.73 -6.25 5.96
CA ARG A 80 -10.59 -5.11 6.87
C ARG A 80 -9.37 -4.27 6.49
N LEU A 81 -9.42 -2.96 6.75
CA LEU A 81 -8.23 -2.10 6.68
C LEU A 81 -7.14 -2.67 7.60
N SER A 82 -5.91 -2.81 7.10
CA SER A 82 -4.79 -3.31 7.90
C SER A 82 -4.50 -2.36 9.07
N TYR A 83 -4.12 -2.91 10.23
CA TYR A 83 -3.98 -2.10 11.45
C TYR A 83 -2.97 -0.96 11.29
N TYR A 84 -1.90 -1.15 10.51
CA TYR A 84 -0.88 -0.11 10.28
C TYR A 84 -1.25 0.91 9.19
N SER A 85 -2.24 0.63 8.32
CA SER A 85 -2.48 1.49 7.13
C SER A 85 -2.90 2.89 7.55
N ASN A 86 -2.32 3.91 6.92
CA ASN A 86 -2.96 5.23 6.92
C ASN A 86 -4.33 5.15 6.24
N TYR A 87 -5.16 6.16 6.50
CA TYR A 87 -6.54 6.26 6.05
C TYR A 87 -6.94 7.74 5.97
N GLY A 88 -8.09 8.04 5.38
CA GLY A 88 -8.59 9.42 5.32
C GLY A 88 -9.43 9.65 4.07
N VAL A 89 -10.40 10.56 4.18
CA VAL A 89 -11.29 10.89 3.04
C VAL A 89 -10.66 11.84 2.03
N GLU A 90 -9.59 12.54 2.39
CA GLU A 90 -8.99 13.56 1.53
C GLU A 90 -8.10 12.97 0.42
N GLN A 91 -7.42 11.85 0.67
CA GLN A 91 -6.36 11.34 -0.23
C GLN A 91 -6.63 9.93 -0.76
N THR A 92 -7.20 9.03 0.05
CA THR A 92 -7.37 7.62 -0.34
C THR A 92 -8.20 7.47 -1.63
N ILE A 93 -7.61 6.81 -2.64
CA ILE A 93 -8.31 6.49 -3.89
C ILE A 93 -8.95 5.12 -3.86
N VAL A 94 -8.18 4.08 -3.53
CA VAL A 94 -8.66 2.69 -3.41
C VAL A 94 -7.84 1.97 -2.36
N ALA A 95 -8.33 0.84 -1.88
CA ALA A 95 -7.54 -0.08 -1.08
C ALA A 95 -7.09 -1.30 -1.90
N ALA A 96 -5.98 -1.91 -1.50
CA ALA A 96 -5.48 -3.14 -2.12
C ALA A 96 -4.86 -4.09 -1.08
N PRO A 97 -4.70 -5.39 -1.41
CA PRO A 97 -4.08 -6.35 -0.50
C PRO A 97 -2.68 -5.91 -0.08
N GLY A 98 -2.51 -5.57 1.20
CA GLY A 98 -1.23 -5.19 1.79
C GLY A 98 -0.74 -6.18 2.84
N GLY A 99 -1.59 -7.12 3.25
CA GLY A 99 -1.32 -8.07 4.32
C GLY A 99 -1.65 -7.51 5.70
N ASP A 100 -1.80 -8.38 6.68
CA ASP A 100 -1.96 -8.02 8.10
C ASP A 100 -1.72 -9.25 8.97
N ALA A 101 -0.57 -9.31 9.64
CA ALA A 101 -0.14 -10.47 10.42
C ALA A 101 -1.09 -10.83 11.58
N TYR A 102 -1.97 -9.91 12.00
CA TYR A 102 -2.91 -10.06 13.11
C TYR A 102 -4.36 -10.14 12.62
N ASP A 103 -4.59 -10.38 11.33
CA ASP A 103 -5.94 -10.53 10.78
C ASP A 103 -6.61 -11.83 11.22
N GLY A 104 -7.40 -11.71 12.28
CA GLY A 104 -8.03 -12.84 12.97
C GLY A 104 -7.04 -13.70 13.73
N SER A 105 -5.85 -13.17 14.06
CA SER A 105 -4.78 -13.91 14.73
C SER A 105 -4.22 -13.15 15.92
N THR A 106 -3.97 -13.85 17.03
CA THR A 106 -3.33 -13.30 18.23
C THR A 106 -1.81 -13.33 18.18
N THR A 107 -1.24 -14.00 17.17
CA THR A 107 0.20 -14.06 16.90
C THR A 107 0.45 -13.66 15.45
N ARG A 108 1.69 -13.26 15.11
CA ARG A 108 2.01 -12.94 13.72
C ARG A 108 1.88 -14.20 12.86
N ASP A 109 1.01 -14.16 11.86
CA ASP A 109 0.78 -15.24 10.93
C ASP A 109 1.29 -14.87 9.53
N ALA A 110 2.30 -15.62 9.06
CA ALA A 110 2.89 -15.44 7.73
C ALA A 110 1.87 -15.66 6.60
N ALA A 111 0.86 -16.52 6.80
CA ALA A 111 -0.17 -16.78 5.79
C ALA A 111 -1.09 -15.57 5.55
N LYS A 112 -1.03 -14.55 6.41
CA LYS A 112 -1.79 -13.29 6.27
C LYS A 112 -1.00 -12.17 5.60
N LEU A 113 0.22 -12.45 5.17
CA LEU A 113 1.17 -11.51 4.59
C LEU A 113 1.31 -11.71 3.08
N ILE A 114 2.03 -10.79 2.44
CA ILE A 114 2.32 -10.80 1.00
C ILE A 114 3.72 -11.35 0.77
N LEU A 115 3.84 -12.33 -0.12
CA LEU A 115 5.12 -12.92 -0.48
C LEU A 115 5.86 -12.03 -1.50
N ALA A 116 7.10 -11.67 -1.21
CA ALA A 116 7.95 -10.88 -2.09
C ALA A 116 9.32 -11.55 -2.30
N ALA A 117 9.94 -11.32 -3.46
CA ALA A 117 11.30 -11.80 -3.73
C ALA A 117 12.29 -11.20 -2.71
N TYR A 118 13.20 -12.04 -2.21
CA TYR A 118 14.16 -11.66 -1.17
C TYR A 118 15.59 -11.92 -1.63
N PRO A 119 16.44 -10.89 -1.79
CA PRO A 119 17.84 -11.11 -2.19
C PRO A 119 18.61 -11.90 -1.13
N LYS A 120 19.31 -12.96 -1.57
CA LYS A 120 20.07 -13.86 -0.68
C LYS A 120 21.03 -13.10 0.25
N ASN A 121 21.79 -12.15 -0.29
CA ASN A 121 22.77 -11.37 0.48
C ASN A 121 22.12 -10.53 1.59
N VAL A 122 20.88 -10.06 1.37
CA VAL A 122 20.14 -9.32 2.39
C VAL A 122 19.59 -10.28 3.45
N ALA A 123 19.06 -11.44 3.01
CA ALA A 123 18.59 -12.48 3.92
C ALA A 123 19.72 -13.02 4.84
N GLU A 124 20.93 -13.19 4.31
CA GLU A 124 22.12 -13.55 5.09
C GLU A 124 22.50 -12.44 6.08
N ALA A 125 22.54 -11.19 5.63
CA ALA A 125 22.89 -10.05 6.47
C ALA A 125 21.90 -9.83 7.63
N ASN A 126 20.62 -10.13 7.41
CA ASN A 126 19.57 -10.04 8.43
C ASN A 126 19.50 -11.28 9.33
N GLY A 127 20.24 -12.35 9.01
CA GLY A 127 20.18 -13.61 9.76
C GLY A 127 18.90 -14.41 9.53
N ASP A 128 18.12 -14.07 8.49
CA ASP A 128 16.89 -14.77 8.11
C ASP A 128 17.17 -16.11 7.41
N ILE A 129 18.41 -16.31 6.95
CA ILE A 129 18.93 -17.59 6.49
C ILE A 129 20.29 -17.91 7.14
N ASP A 130 20.55 -19.19 7.40
CA ASP A 130 21.81 -19.67 7.95
C ASP A 130 22.92 -19.76 6.87
N ALA A 131 24.15 -20.12 7.29
CA ALA A 131 25.28 -20.29 6.37
C ALA A 131 25.08 -21.41 5.31
N SER A 132 24.12 -22.31 5.53
CA SER A 132 23.72 -23.36 4.58
C SER A 132 22.55 -22.91 3.68
N GLY A 133 22.07 -21.67 3.84
CA GLY A 133 20.94 -21.10 3.12
C GLY A 133 19.57 -21.58 3.61
N ASN A 134 19.46 -22.13 4.82
CA ASN A 134 18.15 -22.54 5.35
C ASN A 134 17.47 -21.35 6.06
N PRO A 135 16.17 -21.12 5.84
CA PRO A 135 15.41 -20.14 6.61
C PRO A 135 15.48 -20.38 8.12
N THR A 136 15.75 -19.32 8.87
CA THR A 136 15.79 -19.34 10.36
C THR A 136 14.44 -18.94 10.98
N THR A 137 13.48 -18.55 10.13
CA THR A 137 12.19 -17.98 10.50
C THR A 137 11.09 -18.47 9.57
N PRO A 138 9.84 -18.64 10.04
CA PRO A 138 8.72 -19.02 9.18
C PRO A 138 8.32 -17.93 8.16
N PHE A 139 8.89 -16.73 8.27
CA PHE A 139 8.62 -15.61 7.38
C PHE A 139 9.48 -15.63 6.10
N VAL A 140 10.37 -16.62 5.94
CA VAL A 140 11.20 -16.77 4.74
C VAL A 140 11.00 -18.15 4.11
N ILE A 141 10.85 -18.17 2.79
CA ILE A 141 10.76 -19.37 1.96
C ILE A 141 12.03 -19.49 1.14
N ARG A 142 12.57 -20.71 1.09
CA ARG A 142 13.57 -21.14 0.12
C ARG A 142 12.89 -22.00 -0.95
N ASP A 143 13.15 -21.70 -2.21
CA ASP A 143 12.67 -22.46 -3.37
C ASP A 143 13.85 -22.90 -4.25
N ASP A 144 14.06 -24.21 -4.36
CA ASP A 144 15.09 -24.84 -5.20
C ASP A 144 14.51 -25.49 -6.47
N SER A 145 13.20 -25.36 -6.71
CA SER A 145 12.46 -26.13 -7.73
C SER A 145 12.94 -25.96 -9.17
N LYS A 146 13.64 -24.85 -9.48
CA LYS A 146 14.14 -24.53 -10.83
C LYS A 146 15.64 -24.76 -11.00
N GLY A 147 16.26 -25.57 -10.15
CA GLY A 147 17.72 -25.82 -10.20
C GLY A 147 18.57 -24.60 -9.83
N LYS A 148 17.93 -23.56 -9.28
CA LYS A 148 18.53 -22.37 -8.69
C LYS A 148 17.79 -22.06 -7.40
N THR A 149 18.53 -21.75 -6.35
CA THR A 149 17.95 -21.33 -5.08
C THR A 149 17.43 -19.90 -5.18
N SER A 150 16.15 -19.74 -4.88
CA SER A 150 15.47 -18.45 -4.77
C SER A 150 14.92 -18.29 -3.36
N TYR A 151 14.92 -17.06 -2.85
CA TYR A 151 14.35 -16.75 -1.54
C TYR A 151 13.19 -15.78 -1.67
N TYR A 152 12.22 -15.95 -0.80
CA TYR A 152 11.07 -15.07 -0.68
C TYR A 152 10.81 -14.76 0.79
N GLN A 153 10.24 -13.61 1.07
CA GLN A 153 9.85 -13.20 2.41
C GLN A 153 8.40 -12.75 2.46
N TYR A 154 7.76 -13.01 3.59
CA TYR A 154 6.42 -12.56 3.89
C TYR A 154 6.45 -11.16 4.52
N LEU A 155 5.84 -10.20 3.85
CA LEU A 155 5.81 -8.78 4.22
C LEU A 155 4.38 -8.27 4.37
N GLN A 156 4.23 -7.18 5.10
CA GLN A 156 3.02 -6.36 5.08
C GLN A 156 3.39 -4.90 4.87
N GLY A 157 2.45 -4.15 4.32
CA GLY A 157 2.56 -2.71 4.20
C GLY A 157 1.66 -2.16 3.10
N THR A 158 1.39 -0.85 3.15
CA THR A 158 0.87 -0.12 1.99
C THR A 158 1.85 -0.21 0.81
N SER A 159 3.15 -0.39 1.08
CA SER A 159 4.18 -0.75 0.09
C SER A 159 3.92 -2.06 -0.66
N MET A 160 3.13 -2.97 -0.10
CA MET A 160 2.67 -4.20 -0.78
C MET A 160 1.30 -4.00 -1.44
N ALA A 161 0.46 -3.11 -0.91
CA ALA A 161 -0.82 -2.75 -1.51
C ALA A 161 -0.64 -1.99 -2.84
N ALA A 162 0.27 -1.01 -2.88
CA ALA A 162 0.57 -0.21 -4.06
C ALA A 162 0.93 -1.05 -5.31
N PRO A 163 1.86 -2.04 -5.28
CA PRO A 163 2.13 -2.87 -6.45
C PRO A 163 0.95 -3.75 -6.87
N HIS A 164 0.08 -4.19 -5.95
CA HIS A 164 -1.17 -4.87 -6.34
C HIS A 164 -2.11 -3.93 -7.11
N ALA A 165 -2.29 -2.70 -6.65
CA ALA A 165 -3.06 -1.69 -7.37
C ALA A 165 -2.43 -1.36 -8.73
N THR A 166 -1.11 -1.28 -8.82
CA THR A 166 -0.36 -1.10 -10.08
C THR A 166 -0.60 -2.26 -11.04
N GLY A 167 -0.63 -3.50 -10.56
CA GLY A 167 -0.98 -4.66 -11.39
C GLY A 167 -2.40 -4.55 -11.97
N VAL A 168 -3.37 -4.10 -11.16
CA VAL A 168 -4.74 -3.85 -11.64
C VAL A 168 -4.79 -2.69 -12.64
N ALA A 169 -4.03 -1.62 -12.43
CA ALA A 169 -3.90 -0.52 -13.38
C ALA A 169 -3.30 -0.98 -14.72
N ALA A 170 -2.32 -1.88 -14.70
CA ALA A 170 -1.76 -2.48 -15.92
C ALA A 170 -2.80 -3.32 -16.68
N ILE A 171 -3.62 -4.10 -15.98
CA ILE A 171 -4.76 -4.81 -16.58
C ILE A 171 -5.73 -3.82 -17.22
N ILE A 172 -6.07 -2.72 -16.54
CA ILE A 172 -6.93 -1.67 -17.10
C ILE A 172 -6.33 -1.12 -18.40
N ILE A 173 -5.05 -0.75 -18.40
CA ILE A 173 -4.36 -0.24 -19.59
C ILE A 173 -4.44 -1.26 -20.74
N SER A 174 -4.33 -2.56 -20.47
CA SER A 174 -4.47 -3.60 -21.49
C SER A 174 -5.86 -3.64 -22.14
N GLN A 175 -6.91 -3.21 -21.43
CA GLN A 175 -8.29 -3.21 -21.92
C GLN A 175 -8.67 -1.92 -22.65
N ILE A 176 -8.29 -0.76 -22.11
CA ILE A 176 -8.76 0.54 -22.61
C ILE A 176 -7.71 1.29 -23.43
N GLY A 177 -6.47 0.83 -23.38
CA GLY A 177 -5.36 1.52 -23.98
C GLY A 177 -5.35 1.41 -25.51
N ARG A 178 -4.50 2.23 -26.11
CA ARG A 178 -4.28 2.29 -27.55
C ARG A 178 -2.82 1.94 -27.85
N PRO A 179 -2.50 1.44 -29.06
CA PRO A 179 -1.12 1.21 -29.46
C PRO A 179 -0.28 2.47 -29.26
N ASP A 180 0.88 2.32 -28.64
CA ASP A 180 1.89 3.36 -28.59
C ASP A 180 2.91 3.20 -29.73
N TRP A 181 3.82 4.17 -29.84
CA TRP A 181 4.83 4.20 -30.89
C TRP A 181 6.03 3.27 -30.63
N HIS A 182 6.10 2.64 -29.45
CA HIS A 182 7.11 1.64 -29.08
C HIS A 182 6.61 0.19 -29.23
N GLY A 183 5.40 0.00 -29.77
CA GLY A 183 4.78 -1.33 -29.90
C GLY A 183 4.10 -1.83 -28.62
N GLY A 184 3.95 -0.98 -27.61
CA GLY A 184 3.19 -1.23 -26.40
C GLY A 184 1.75 -0.71 -26.48
N VAL A 185 1.10 -0.66 -25.32
CA VAL A 185 -0.25 -0.12 -25.14
C VAL A 185 -0.21 0.97 -24.08
N THR A 186 -0.83 2.11 -24.36
CA THR A 186 -0.86 3.27 -23.46
C THR A 186 -2.28 3.79 -23.26
N ALA A 187 -2.56 4.34 -22.08
CA ALA A 187 -3.83 5.00 -21.76
C ALA A 187 -3.54 6.30 -21.00
N LYS A 188 -4.45 7.27 -21.08
CA LYS A 188 -4.27 8.52 -20.32
C LYS A 188 -4.36 8.22 -18.82
N PRO A 189 -3.49 8.81 -17.98
CA PRO A 189 -3.52 8.56 -16.54
C PRO A 189 -4.88 8.81 -15.88
N ALA A 190 -5.58 9.86 -16.29
CA ALA A 190 -6.93 10.15 -15.81
C ALA A 190 -7.94 9.03 -16.12
N ASP A 191 -7.84 8.41 -17.31
CA ASP A 191 -8.73 7.31 -17.72
C ASP A 191 -8.41 6.04 -16.91
N VAL A 192 -7.13 5.78 -16.63
CA VAL A 192 -6.68 4.66 -15.78
C VAL A 192 -7.19 4.82 -14.36
N ILE A 193 -7.03 6.00 -13.74
CA ILE A 193 -7.51 6.27 -12.39
C ILE A 193 -9.04 6.22 -12.32
N ALA A 194 -9.75 6.76 -13.31
CA ALA A 194 -11.21 6.68 -13.37
C ALA A 194 -11.70 5.22 -13.48
N ALA A 195 -11.05 4.40 -14.30
CA ALA A 195 -11.33 2.98 -14.41
C ALA A 195 -11.01 2.25 -13.11
N LEU A 196 -9.88 2.54 -12.44
CA LEU A 196 -9.49 1.94 -11.18
C LEU A 196 -10.57 2.14 -10.11
N LYS A 197 -11.05 3.39 -9.97
CA LYS A 197 -12.17 3.75 -9.08
C LYS A 197 -13.45 3.00 -9.44
N ARG A 198 -13.81 2.96 -10.72
CA ARG A 198 -15.06 2.35 -11.21
C ARG A 198 -15.08 0.83 -11.03
N THR A 199 -13.95 0.16 -11.22
CA THR A 199 -13.86 -1.31 -11.11
C THR A 199 -13.56 -1.80 -9.71
N ALA A 200 -13.24 -0.91 -8.78
CA ALA A 200 -13.04 -1.28 -7.39
C ALA A 200 -14.34 -1.88 -6.80
N THR A 201 -14.19 -2.87 -5.95
CA THR A 201 -15.29 -3.46 -5.19
C THR A 201 -15.66 -2.50 -4.07
N ALA A 202 -16.80 -1.82 -4.23
CA ALA A 202 -17.30 -0.85 -3.25
C ALA A 202 -17.50 -1.50 -1.87
N THR A 203 -16.75 -1.02 -0.88
CA THR A 203 -16.74 -1.55 0.50
C THR A 203 -17.19 -0.46 1.45
N ALA A 204 -18.16 -0.78 2.31
CA ALA A 204 -18.64 0.16 3.33
C ALA A 204 -17.68 0.24 4.52
N CYS A 205 -17.75 1.34 5.26
CA CYS A 205 -17.17 1.38 6.60
C CYS A 205 -17.66 0.19 7.44
N PRO A 206 -16.82 -0.31 8.36
CA PRO A 206 -17.21 -1.38 9.26
C PRO A 206 -18.45 -0.99 10.07
N ALA A 207 -19.28 -1.99 10.40
CA ALA A 207 -20.51 -1.77 11.16
C ALA A 207 -20.22 -1.18 12.56
N THR A 208 -19.13 -1.59 13.18
CA THR A 208 -18.58 -0.98 14.39
C THR A 208 -17.61 0.12 13.98
N ASN A 209 -17.92 1.36 14.37
CA ASN A 209 -17.15 2.56 14.05
C ASN A 209 -17.08 3.46 15.30
N PRO A 210 -15.90 3.76 15.86
CA PRO A 210 -14.57 3.44 15.32
C PRO A 210 -14.26 1.94 15.33
N TYR A 211 -13.44 1.51 14.38
CA TYR A 211 -13.01 0.13 14.24
C TYR A 211 -11.90 -0.19 15.23
N VAL A 212 -12.15 -1.17 16.09
CA VAL A 212 -11.20 -1.64 17.10
C VAL A 212 -10.58 -2.95 16.63
N TYR A 213 -9.26 -3.00 16.57
CA TYR A 213 -8.51 -4.21 16.26
C TYR A 213 -8.43 -5.11 17.50
N ALA A 214 -8.54 -6.42 17.31
CA ALA A 214 -8.40 -7.37 18.40
C ALA A 214 -6.93 -7.42 18.90
N PRO A 215 -6.69 -7.76 20.18
CA PRO A 215 -5.34 -8.01 20.67
C PRO A 215 -4.59 -9.04 19.79
N PRO A 216 -3.27 -8.87 19.57
CA PRO A 216 -2.35 -8.02 20.30
C PRO A 216 -2.18 -6.61 19.72
N VAL A 217 -2.99 -6.22 18.72
CA VAL A 217 -2.93 -4.85 18.18
C VAL A 217 -3.31 -3.87 19.30
N PRO A 218 -2.46 -2.89 19.63
CA PRO A 218 -2.75 -1.94 20.70
C PRO A 218 -3.98 -1.06 20.38
N ALA A 219 -4.63 -0.54 21.42
CA ALA A 219 -5.92 0.15 21.29
C ALA A 219 -5.83 1.52 20.59
N ASP A 220 -4.65 2.14 20.57
CA ASP A 220 -4.34 3.40 19.86
C ASP A 220 -4.42 3.25 18.33
N TYR A 221 -4.35 2.03 17.79
CA TYR A 221 -4.65 1.73 16.40
C TYR A 221 -6.14 1.77 16.05
N THR A 222 -7.03 2.15 16.98
CA THR A 222 -8.47 2.28 16.72
C THR A 222 -8.73 3.41 15.73
N LYS A 223 -9.50 3.15 14.67
CA LYS A 223 -9.69 4.10 13.56
C LYS A 223 -11.16 4.41 13.30
N PRO A 224 -11.59 5.69 13.26
CA PRO A 224 -12.87 6.05 12.70
C PRO A 224 -12.86 5.89 11.17
N CYS A 225 -13.97 5.46 10.60
CA CYS A 225 -14.18 5.44 9.16
C CYS A 225 -15.28 6.45 8.79
N GLU A 226 -14.93 7.44 7.98
CA GLU A 226 -15.85 8.47 7.51
C GLU A 226 -16.26 8.22 6.06
N GLY A 227 -17.55 8.38 5.75
CA GLY A 227 -18.09 8.27 4.39
C GLY A 227 -19.14 7.17 4.21
N THR A 228 -19.30 6.72 2.98
CA THR A 228 -20.34 5.78 2.54
C THR A 228 -19.73 4.54 1.88
N LYS A 229 -20.56 3.56 1.50
CA LYS A 229 -20.13 2.42 0.68
C LYS A 229 -19.51 2.82 -0.67
N LYS A 230 -19.92 3.96 -1.25
CA LYS A 230 -19.42 4.41 -2.55
C LYS A 230 -18.07 5.12 -2.45
N PHE A 231 -17.78 5.71 -1.30
CA PHE A 231 -16.52 6.39 -1.01
C PHE A 231 -16.37 6.58 0.50
N ASN A 232 -15.26 6.16 1.10
CA ASN A 232 -14.93 6.37 2.50
C ASN A 232 -13.43 6.38 2.78
N GLY A 233 -13.03 6.80 3.98
CA GLY A 233 -11.63 6.97 4.34
C GLY A 233 -10.81 5.67 4.46
N PHE A 234 -11.45 4.50 4.59
CA PHE A 234 -10.71 3.23 4.66
C PHE A 234 -10.41 2.67 3.28
N TYR A 235 -11.41 2.72 2.39
CA TYR A 235 -11.38 2.00 1.12
C TYR A 235 -11.33 2.91 -0.10
N GLY A 236 -11.41 4.24 0.08
CA GLY A 236 -11.65 5.16 -1.03
C GLY A 236 -12.89 4.72 -1.79
N TYR A 237 -12.76 4.54 -3.11
CA TYR A 237 -13.82 4.03 -3.99
C TYR A 237 -14.06 2.51 -3.89
N GLY A 238 -13.21 1.77 -3.15
CA GLY A 238 -13.35 0.34 -2.92
C GLY A 238 -12.02 -0.40 -2.93
N VAL A 239 -12.07 -1.73 -2.80
CA VAL A 239 -10.90 -2.61 -2.94
C VAL A 239 -10.66 -2.95 -4.41
N VAL A 240 -9.43 -2.83 -4.89
CA VAL A 240 -9.09 -3.12 -6.30
C VAL A 240 -9.55 -4.51 -6.73
N SER A 241 -9.99 -4.65 -7.98
CA SER A 241 -10.50 -5.91 -8.54
C SER A 241 -9.89 -6.19 -9.91
N ALA A 242 -8.94 -7.12 -9.95
CA ALA A 242 -8.33 -7.58 -11.21
C ALA A 242 -9.38 -8.17 -12.17
N LYS A 243 -10.37 -8.89 -11.62
CA LYS A 243 -11.47 -9.47 -12.41
C LYS A 243 -12.31 -8.40 -13.09
N ALA A 244 -12.77 -7.39 -12.34
CA ALA A 244 -13.59 -6.32 -12.91
C ALA A 244 -12.77 -5.46 -13.89
N ALA A 245 -11.49 -5.21 -13.59
CA ALA A 245 -10.56 -4.53 -14.47
C ALA A 245 -10.38 -5.23 -15.82
N ALA A 246 -10.31 -6.57 -15.83
CA ALA A 246 -10.17 -7.37 -17.05
C ALA A 246 -11.46 -7.47 -17.88
N GLN A 247 -12.57 -6.90 -17.40
CA GLN A 247 -13.88 -6.97 -18.02
C GLN A 247 -14.43 -5.57 -18.37
N ILE A 248 -13.55 -4.58 -18.45
CA ILE A 248 -13.91 -3.23 -18.93
C ILE A 248 -14.14 -3.29 -20.44
N HIS A 249 -15.31 -2.84 -20.87
CA HIS A 249 -15.69 -2.65 -22.27
C HIS A 249 -16.09 -1.19 -22.52
#